data_AF-A0A3M0Z6T9-F1
#
_entry.id   AF-A0A3M0Z6T9-F1
#
_cell.length_a   1.000
_cell.length_b   1.000
_cell.length_c   1.000
_cell.angle_alpha   90.00
_cell.angle_beta   90.00
_cell.angle_gamma   90.00
#
_symmetry.space_group_name_H-M   'P 1'
#
loop_
_entity.id
_entity.type
_entity.pdbx_description
1 polymer ?
#
loop_
_entity_poly.entity_id
_entity_poly.type
_entity_poly.pdbx_seq_one_letter_code
_entity_poly.pdbx_strand_id
1 'polypeptide(L)'
;MMTVKPRYVELWKDDWKFSREFNEDALQPEFDDSNWQSVRVPHDWAIEGPFDRENDLQQTAILEDGERKTIDHTGRTGGLPHVGQAC
;
A
#
# COMPACT_ATOMS: atom_id res chain seq x y z
N MET A 1 31.47 -32.46 -10.53
CA MET A 1 30.02 -32.34 -10.83
C MET A 1 29.41 -31.46 -9.74
N MET A 2 28.81 -30.32 -10.09
CA MET A 2 28.13 -29.47 -9.11
C MET A 2 26.69 -29.94 -8.94
N THR A 3 26.33 -30.38 -7.74
CA THR A 3 24.97 -30.79 -7.41
C THR A 3 24.13 -29.55 -7.13
N VAL A 4 23.15 -29.27 -7.98
CA VAL A 4 22.17 -28.21 -7.72
C VAL A 4 21.16 -28.74 -6.71
N LYS A 5 21.08 -28.11 -5.53
CA LYS A 5 19.97 -28.38 -4.60
C LYS A 5 18.67 -27.79 -5.19
N PRO A 6 17.56 -28.55 -5.20
CA PRO A 6 16.29 -28.03 -5.69
C PRO A 6 15.79 -26.90 -4.79
N ARG A 7 15.18 -25.88 -5.40
CA ARG A 7 14.48 -24.83 -4.67
C ARG A 7 13.17 -25.40 -4.11
N TYR A 8 12.92 -25.15 -2.84
CA TYR A 8 11.63 -25.37 -2.21
C TYR A 8 10.89 -24.04 -2.10
N VAL A 9 9.60 -24.03 -2.42
CA VAL A 9 8.74 -22.84 -2.41
C VAL A 9 7.46 -23.19 -1.68
N GLU A 10 7.17 -22.45 -0.62
CA GLU A 10 5.89 -22.45 0.06
C GLU A 10 5.20 -21.12 -0.13
N LEU A 11 3.88 -21.17 -0.22
CA LEU A 11 3.03 -20.01 -0.39
C LEU A 11 2.25 -19.78 0.91
N TRP A 12 2.57 -18.68 1.59
CA TRP A 12 1.87 -18.29 2.81
C TRP A 12 0.96 -17.10 2.50
N LYS A 13 -0.35 -17.34 2.56
CA LYS A 13 -1.37 -16.34 2.23
C LYS A 13 -2.20 -15.91 3.42
N ASP A 14 -2.38 -16.80 4.37
CA ASP A 14 -3.34 -16.68 5.46
C ASP A 14 -2.67 -16.20 6.76
N ASP A 15 -3.48 -15.92 7.78
CA ASP A 15 -3.06 -15.58 9.15
C ASP A 15 -2.21 -14.30 9.31
N TRP A 16 -2.38 -13.33 8.41
CA TRP A 16 -1.79 -12.00 8.54
C TRP A 16 -2.65 -11.07 9.39
N LYS A 17 -2.01 -10.21 10.18
CA LYS A 17 -2.65 -9.12 10.93
C LYS A 17 -2.30 -7.78 10.30
N PHE A 18 -3.29 -6.90 10.18
CA PHE A 18 -3.15 -5.59 9.54
C PHE A 18 -3.77 -4.48 10.38
N SER A 19 -3.04 -3.38 10.52
CA SER A 19 -3.51 -2.09 11.03
C SER A 19 -3.08 -0.98 10.09
N ARG A 20 -3.95 0.03 9.93
CA ARG A 20 -3.62 1.28 9.20
C ARG A 20 -2.87 2.27 10.07
N GLU A 21 -2.93 2.11 11.39
CA GLU A 21 -2.31 3.01 12.34
C GLU A 21 -0.85 2.64 12.55
N PHE A 22 0.00 3.65 12.64
CA PHE A 22 1.38 3.47 13.03
C PHE A 22 1.48 3.35 14.56
N ASN A 23 2.17 2.32 15.02
CA ASN A 23 2.56 2.15 16.41
C ASN A 23 4.01 1.63 16.46
N GLU A 24 4.91 2.39 17.06
CA GLU A 24 6.33 2.05 17.16
C GLU A 24 6.61 0.74 17.93
N ASP A 25 5.73 0.38 18.87
CA ASP A 25 5.82 -0.85 19.65
C ASP A 25 5.41 -2.09 18.86
N ALA A 26 4.72 -1.94 17.72
CA ALA A 26 4.27 -3.06 16.88
C ALA A 26 5.43 -3.85 16.23
N LEU A 27 6.66 -3.38 16.37
CA LEU A 27 7.87 -4.10 15.98
C LEU A 27 8.28 -5.17 17.01
N GLN A 28 7.75 -5.11 18.24
CA GLN A 28 8.07 -6.08 19.29
C GLN A 28 7.31 -7.39 19.08
N PRO A 29 7.97 -8.57 19.21
CA PRO A 29 7.31 -9.87 19.08
C PRO A 29 6.14 -10.11 20.05
N GLU A 30 6.15 -9.43 21.20
CA GLU A 30 5.14 -9.54 22.25
C GLU A 30 4.01 -8.51 22.13
N PHE A 31 4.00 -7.69 21.07
CA PHE A 31 2.95 -6.70 20.85
C PHE A 31 1.57 -7.36 20.72
N ASP A 32 0.58 -6.82 21.42
CA ASP A 32 -0.80 -7.31 21.34
C ASP A 32 -1.52 -6.74 20.11
N ASP A 33 -1.51 -7.52 19.03
CA ASP A 33 -2.21 -7.23 17.78
C ASP A 33 -3.63 -7.85 17.72
N SER A 34 -4.19 -8.28 18.86
CA SER A 34 -5.49 -9.00 18.88
C SER A 34 -6.65 -8.21 18.26
N ASN A 35 -6.57 -6.87 18.30
CA ASN A 35 -7.57 -5.97 17.71
C ASN A 35 -7.30 -5.65 16.21
N TRP A 36 -6.19 -6.12 15.64
CA TRP A 36 -5.88 -5.90 14.23
C TRP A 36 -6.74 -6.77 13.31
N GLN A 37 -6.98 -6.26 12.11
CA GLN A 37 -7.74 -6.96 11.08
C GLN A 37 -7.00 -8.22 10.66
N SER A 38 -7.66 -9.37 10.70
CA SER A 38 -7.16 -10.58 10.06
C SER A 38 -7.35 -10.47 8.54
N VAL A 39 -6.28 -10.60 7.77
CA VAL A 39 -6.29 -10.47 6.30
C VAL A 39 -5.61 -11.64 5.61
N ARG A 40 -5.85 -11.76 4.29
CA ARG A 40 -5.20 -12.72 3.40
C ARG A 40 -4.44 -11.97 2.32
N VAL A 41 -3.20 -12.37 2.00
CA VAL A 41 -2.41 -11.76 0.92
C VAL A 41 -2.65 -12.40 -0.46
N PRO A 42 -2.61 -11.63 -1.56
CA PRO A 42 -2.39 -10.17 -1.61
C PRO A 42 -3.60 -9.40 -1.07
N HIS A 43 -3.32 -8.38 -0.25
CA HIS A 43 -4.30 -7.47 0.35
C HIS A 43 -3.94 -6.05 -0.07
N ASP A 44 -4.95 -5.28 -0.47
CA ASP A 44 -4.83 -3.86 -0.76
C ASP A 44 -5.75 -3.12 0.20
N TRP A 45 -5.18 -2.35 1.14
CA TRP A 45 -5.98 -1.61 2.11
C TRP A 45 -6.73 -0.45 1.48
N ALA A 46 -6.21 0.11 0.38
CA ALA A 46 -6.73 1.31 -0.23
C ALA A 46 -8.10 1.07 -0.86
N ILE A 47 -8.35 -0.15 -1.36
CA ILE A 47 -9.59 -0.52 -2.06
C ILE A 47 -10.84 -0.42 -1.19
N GLU A 48 -10.69 -0.51 0.13
CA GLU A 48 -11.78 -0.35 1.10
C GLU A 48 -12.04 1.13 1.45
N GLY A 49 -11.17 2.03 1.01
CA GLY A 49 -11.29 3.47 1.24
C GLY A 49 -12.35 4.13 0.35
N PRO A 50 -12.84 5.33 0.74
CA PRO A 50 -13.74 6.08 -0.11
C PRO A 50 -13.02 6.57 -1.37
N PHE A 51 -13.73 6.53 -2.49
CA PHE A 51 -13.30 7.22 -3.70
C PHE A 51 -13.49 8.73 -3.51
N ASP A 52 -12.40 9.49 -3.63
CA ASP A 52 -12.40 10.95 -3.54
C ASP A 52 -11.44 11.55 -4.59
N ARG A 53 -11.88 12.64 -5.23
CA ARG A 53 -11.04 13.42 -6.16
C ARG A 53 -9.79 13.94 -5.45
N GLU A 54 -9.91 14.31 -4.18
CA GLU A 54 -8.80 14.87 -3.40
C GLU A 54 -7.70 13.83 -3.16
N ASN A 55 -8.02 12.54 -3.17
CA ASN A 55 -7.02 11.46 -3.10
C ASN A 55 -6.18 11.33 -4.38
N ASP A 56 -6.53 12.02 -5.47
CA ASP A 56 -5.89 11.90 -6.78
C ASP A 56 -5.41 13.25 -7.32
N LEU A 57 -5.63 14.33 -6.56
CA LEU A 57 -5.33 15.68 -7.01
C LEU A 57 -3.82 15.90 -7.09
N GLN A 58 -3.34 16.21 -8.29
CA GLN A 58 -1.95 16.57 -8.54
C GLN A 58 -1.88 17.94 -9.20
N GLN A 59 -1.31 18.91 -8.51
CA GLN A 59 -1.11 20.25 -9.04
C GLN A 59 0.27 20.32 -9.68
N THR A 60 0.34 20.06 -10.98
CA THR A 60 1.61 20.06 -11.72
C THR A 60 1.46 20.64 -13.12
N ALA A 61 2.57 20.99 -13.76
CA ALA A 61 2.63 21.31 -15.18
C ALA A 61 3.40 20.20 -15.90
N ILE A 62 2.77 19.55 -16.87
CA ILE A 62 3.39 18.53 -17.72
C ILE A 62 3.96 19.24 -18.96
N LEU A 63 5.27 19.55 -18.91
CA LEU A 63 5.95 20.31 -19.97
C LEU A 63 5.94 19.56 -21.30
N GLU A 64 5.96 18.23 -21.25
CA GLU A 64 5.88 17.32 -22.38
C GLU A 64 4.56 17.46 -23.16
N ASP A 65 3.47 17.79 -22.46
CA ASP A 65 2.15 18.04 -23.03
C ASP A 65 1.95 19.54 -23.40
N GLY A 66 3.02 20.34 -23.32
CA GLY A 66 3.00 21.76 -23.63
C GLY A 66 2.40 22.63 -22.53
N GLU A 67 2.12 22.09 -21.35
CA GLU A 67 1.64 22.84 -20.20
C GLU A 67 2.73 23.79 -19.71
N ARG A 68 2.36 25.04 -19.40
CA ARG A 68 3.28 26.08 -18.90
C ARG A 68 2.86 26.66 -17.57
N LYS A 69 1.75 26.16 -17.02
CA LYS A 69 1.17 26.57 -15.75
C LYS A 69 0.72 25.30 -15.04
N THR A 70 0.81 25.33 -13.72
CA THR A 70 0.25 24.30 -12.87
C THR A 70 -1.24 24.17 -13.13
N ILE A 71 -1.69 22.97 -13.45
CA ILE A 71 -3.10 22.63 -13.55
C ILE A 71 -3.40 21.43 -12.64
N ASP A 72 -4.68 21.28 -12.31
CA ASP A 72 -5.16 20.16 -11.50
C ASP A 72 -5.31 18.92 -12.40
N HIS A 73 -4.49 17.92 -12.11
CA HIS A 73 -4.57 16.59 -12.72
C HIS A 73 -5.23 15.61 -11.77
N THR A 74 -6.11 14.75 -12.30
CA THR A 74 -6.77 13.66 -11.57
C THR A 74 -6.87 12.42 -12.46
N GLY A 75 -7.06 11.24 -11.90
CA GLY A 75 -7.23 9.96 -12.59
C GLY A 75 -6.02 9.02 -12.52
N ARG A 76 -4.98 9.36 -11.76
CA ARG A 76 -3.74 8.57 -11.66
C ARG A 76 -3.83 7.47 -10.60
N THR A 77 -4.62 7.69 -9.55
CA THR A 77 -4.84 6.72 -8.45
C THR A 77 -6.25 6.14 -8.47
N GLY A 78 -7.12 6.62 -9.38
CA GLY A 78 -8.52 6.22 -9.45
C GLY A 78 -9.36 6.78 -8.30
N GLY A 79 -8.85 7.76 -7.55
CA GLY A 79 -9.52 8.36 -6.39
C GLY A 79 -9.39 7.56 -5.08
N LEU A 80 -8.62 6.47 -5.06
CA LEU A 80 -8.37 5.72 -3.84
C LEU A 80 -7.28 6.39 -2.99
N PRO A 81 -7.37 6.31 -1.65
CA PRO A 81 -6.28 6.73 -0.77
C PRO A 81 -5.02 5.94 -1.11
N HIS A 82 -3.93 6.61 -1.48
CA HIS A 82 -2.72 5.96 -1.98
C HIS A 82 -1.49 6.20 -1.09
N VAL A 83 -1.60 7.07 -0.09
CA VAL A 83 -0.55 7.37 0.88
C VAL A 83 -0.90 6.72 2.22
N GLY A 84 -0.01 5.87 2.70
CA GLY A 84 -0.02 5.35 4.08
C GLY A 84 1.08 6.04 4.88
N GLN A 85 0.93 6.08 6.20
CA GLN A 85 1.99 6.53 7.10
C GLN A 85 2.95 5.35 7.29
N ALA A 86 4.11 5.41 6.64
CA ALA A 86 5.15 4.37 6.76
C ALA A 86 5.94 4.54 8.07
N CYS A 87 6.45 3.41 8.58
CA CYS A 87 7.39 3.33 9.70
C CYS A 87 8.68 4.11 9.46
#